data_AF-A0A432EKI6-F1
#
_entry.id   AF-A0A432EKI6-F1
#
_cell.length_a   1.000
_cell.length_b   1.000
_cell.length_c   1.000
_cell.angle_alpha   90.00
_cell.angle_beta   90.00
_cell.angle_gamma   90.00
#
_symmetry.space_group_name_H-M   'P 1'
#
loop_
_entity.id
_entity.type
_entity.pdbx_description
1 polymer ?
#
loop_
_entity_poly.entity_id
_entity_poly.type
_entity_poly.pdbx_seq_one_letter_code
_entity_poly.pdbx_strand_id
1 'polypeptide(L)'
;MERLQKERSNVQYLPGVPFPDNLHVCDSLARFPQQTRRYLVVVPSHAFRTIMSLLKIDVKISPDSTVVWATKGLEPGSARLLSTVAAEELGESMKTAVISGPTFAGEVARDLPTALTVASESDPVAEDVATWFRGNRVRAYTNPDIVGVQIGGALKN
;
A
#
# COMPACT_ATOMS: atom_id res chain seq x y z
N MET A 1 12.40 -13.25 -9.77
CA MET A 1 11.09 -12.83 -10.35
C MET A 1 10.48 -13.90 -11.23
N GLU A 2 11.27 -14.54 -12.10
CA GLU A 2 10.85 -15.62 -13.01
C GLU A 2 10.03 -16.73 -12.34
N ARG A 3 10.43 -17.15 -11.13
CA ARG A 3 9.69 -18.17 -10.37
C ARG A 3 8.23 -17.76 -10.09
N LEU A 4 8.00 -16.53 -9.61
CA LEU A 4 6.66 -16.01 -9.31
C LEU A 4 5.79 -15.91 -10.58
N GLN A 5 6.41 -15.56 -11.71
CA GLN A 5 5.73 -15.51 -13.00
C GLN A 5 5.34 -16.90 -13.49
N LYS A 6 6.27 -17.87 -13.43
CA LYS A 6 6.05 -19.24 -13.88
C LYS A 6 5.08 -20.01 -12.99
N GLU A 7 5.24 -19.92 -11.68
CA GLU A 7 4.42 -20.65 -10.70
C GLU A 7 3.07 -19.98 -10.44
N ARG A 8 2.86 -18.74 -10.93
CA ARG A 8 1.65 -17.95 -10.72
C ARG A 8 1.20 -17.95 -9.25
N SER A 9 2.16 -17.90 -8.33
CA SER A 9 1.92 -17.92 -6.88
C SER A 9 3.18 -17.43 -6.14
N ASN A 10 3.01 -17.04 -4.87
CA ASN A 10 4.11 -16.68 -3.99
C ASN A 10 4.29 -17.72 -2.88
N VAL A 11 4.80 -18.90 -3.22
CA VAL A 11 4.93 -20.03 -2.27
C VAL A 11 5.77 -19.67 -1.04
N GLN A 12 6.74 -18.76 -1.18
CA GLN A 12 7.63 -18.35 -0.09
C GLN A 12 6.89 -17.53 0.99
N TYR A 13 6.03 -16.59 0.59
CA TYR A 13 5.40 -15.66 1.53
C TYR A 13 3.91 -15.92 1.75
N LEU A 14 3.26 -16.66 0.85
CA LEU A 14 1.84 -16.96 0.90
C LEU A 14 1.54 -18.31 0.23
N PRO A 15 1.97 -19.44 0.83
CA PRO A 15 1.81 -20.76 0.25
C PRO A 15 0.33 -21.15 0.08
N GLY A 16 0.05 -21.86 -1.02
CA GLY A 16 -1.29 -22.38 -1.31
C GLY A 16 -2.28 -21.36 -1.89
N VAL A 17 -1.83 -20.13 -2.21
CA VAL A 17 -2.67 -19.10 -2.83
C VAL A 17 -2.16 -18.81 -4.25
N PRO A 18 -2.91 -19.19 -5.30
CA PRO A 18 -2.59 -18.81 -6.66
C PRO A 18 -2.86 -17.32 -6.88
N PHE A 19 -2.08 -16.70 -7.76
CA PHE A 19 -2.35 -15.35 -8.24
C PHE A 19 -3.56 -15.37 -9.18
N PRO A 20 -4.46 -14.36 -9.10
CA PRO A 20 -5.56 -14.24 -10.06
C PRO A 20 -5.02 -13.92 -11.47
N ASP A 21 -5.77 -14.27 -12.51
CA ASP A 21 -5.30 -14.17 -13.91
C ASP A 21 -4.88 -12.75 -14.32
N ASN A 22 -5.49 -11.74 -13.72
CA ASN A 22 -5.21 -10.33 -13.97
C ASN A 22 -4.02 -9.76 -13.17
N LEU A 23 -3.34 -10.58 -12.34
CA LEU A 23 -2.15 -10.15 -11.59
C LEU A 23 -0.90 -10.38 -12.44
N HIS A 24 -0.24 -9.30 -12.83
CA HIS A 24 1.02 -9.35 -13.56
C HIS A 24 2.20 -9.03 -12.63
N VAL A 25 3.22 -9.87 -12.68
CA VAL A 25 4.42 -9.75 -11.84
C VAL A 25 5.51 -9.02 -12.61
N CYS A 26 6.08 -7.98 -12.01
CA CYS A 26 7.13 -7.15 -12.60
C CYS A 26 8.26 -6.88 -11.57
N ASP A 27 9.52 -6.97 -11.99
CA ASP A 27 10.70 -6.64 -11.15
C ASP A 27 11.22 -5.20 -11.31
N SER A 28 10.58 -4.39 -12.14
CA SER A 28 11.02 -3.02 -12.39
C SER A 28 9.85 -2.06 -12.41
N LEU A 29 9.93 -1.03 -11.58
CA LEU A 29 8.95 0.05 -11.52
C LEU A 29 8.86 0.83 -12.84
N ALA A 30 9.96 0.92 -13.60
CA ALA A 30 9.99 1.59 -14.90
C ALA A 30 9.10 0.93 -15.97
N ARG A 31 8.69 -0.33 -15.75
CA ARG A 31 7.76 -1.06 -16.63
C ARG A 31 6.30 -0.85 -16.23
N PHE A 32 6.01 -0.07 -15.20
CA PHE A 32 4.62 0.24 -14.85
C PHE A 32 3.96 1.03 -15.97
N PRO A 33 2.70 0.72 -16.32
CA PRO A 33 2.00 1.46 -17.36
C PRO A 33 1.90 2.95 -16.98
N GLN A 34 2.18 3.85 -17.94
CA GLN A 34 2.14 5.31 -17.70
C GLN A 34 0.76 5.81 -17.28
N GLN A 35 -0.30 5.08 -17.63
CA GLN A 35 -1.68 5.36 -17.23
C GLN A 35 -2.01 4.92 -15.80
N THR A 36 -1.07 4.31 -15.06
CA THR A 36 -1.30 3.94 -13.67
C THR A 36 -1.57 5.20 -12.84
N ARG A 37 -2.63 5.16 -12.04
CA ARG A 37 -3.03 6.26 -11.13
C ARG A 37 -3.22 5.79 -9.69
N ARG A 38 -3.21 4.49 -9.44
CA ARG A 38 -3.47 3.89 -8.13
C ARG A 38 -2.26 3.05 -7.74
N TYR A 39 -1.61 3.41 -6.64
CA TYR A 39 -0.39 2.75 -6.18
C TYR A 39 -0.64 2.23 -4.76
N LEU A 40 -0.36 0.95 -4.54
CA LEU A 40 -0.38 0.34 -3.21
C LEU A 40 1.05 -0.12 -2.86
N VAL A 41 1.65 0.52 -1.87
CA VAL A 41 3.01 0.26 -1.40
C VAL A 41 2.98 -0.61 -0.15
N VAL A 42 3.56 -1.80 -0.24
CA VAL A 42 3.57 -2.81 0.84
C VAL A 42 4.99 -3.34 1.05
N VAL A 43 5.95 -2.42 1.17
CA VAL A 43 7.36 -2.76 1.45
C VAL A 43 7.64 -2.65 2.95
N PRO A 44 8.71 -3.29 3.47
CA PRO A 44 9.20 -3.00 4.83
C PRO A 44 9.53 -1.51 5.02
N SER A 45 9.40 -0.99 6.24
CA SER A 45 9.57 0.46 6.51
C SER A 45 10.94 1.00 6.10
N HIS A 46 12.01 0.20 6.22
CA HIS A 46 13.36 0.59 5.79
C HIS A 46 13.50 0.84 4.30
N ALA A 47 12.63 0.28 3.46
CA ALA A 47 12.63 0.49 2.02
C ALA A 47 11.67 1.61 1.58
N PHE A 48 10.85 2.14 2.50
CA PHE A 48 9.73 3.02 2.16
C PHE A 48 10.17 4.30 1.44
N ARG A 49 11.14 5.05 2.01
CA ARG A 49 11.66 6.28 1.38
C ARG A 49 12.19 6.01 -0.02
N THR A 50 12.99 4.97 -0.17
CA THR A 50 13.56 4.59 -1.48
C THR A 50 12.45 4.36 -2.50
N ILE A 51 11.38 3.63 -2.15
CA ILE A 51 10.26 3.41 -3.06
C ILE A 51 9.53 4.71 -3.41
N MET A 52 9.27 5.60 -2.44
CA MET A 52 8.66 6.90 -2.73
C MET A 52 9.52 7.72 -3.71
N SER A 53 10.83 7.75 -3.49
CA SER A 53 11.79 8.45 -4.36
C SER A 53 11.79 7.88 -5.79
N LEU A 54 11.80 6.55 -5.93
CA LEU A 54 11.73 5.87 -7.23
C LEU A 54 10.39 6.13 -7.96
N LEU A 55 9.27 6.18 -7.21
CA LEU A 55 7.98 6.57 -7.79
C LEU A 55 8.03 8.00 -8.34
N LYS A 56 8.71 8.92 -7.65
CA LYS A 56 8.84 10.32 -8.08
C LYS A 56 9.75 10.47 -9.30
N ILE A 57 10.95 9.89 -9.25
CA ILE A 57 12.03 10.18 -10.21
C ILE A 57 11.97 9.25 -11.43
N ASP A 58 11.82 7.95 -11.19
CA ASP A 58 11.91 6.94 -12.25
C ASP A 58 10.55 6.69 -12.92
N VAL A 59 9.51 6.46 -12.10
CA VAL A 59 8.15 6.22 -12.61
C VAL A 59 7.50 7.53 -13.08
N LYS A 60 7.88 8.65 -12.46
CA LYS A 60 7.29 9.99 -12.72
C LYS A 60 5.78 9.94 -12.59
N ILE A 61 5.30 9.45 -11.45
CA ILE A 61 3.86 9.30 -11.19
C ILE A 61 3.11 10.62 -11.46
N SER A 62 1.93 10.51 -12.06
CA SER A 62 1.09 11.68 -12.37
C SER A 62 0.68 12.40 -11.07
N PRO A 63 0.56 13.74 -11.06
CA PRO A 63 0.01 14.48 -9.92
C PRO A 63 -1.41 14.06 -9.53
N ASP A 64 -2.18 13.48 -10.44
CA ASP A 64 -3.52 12.96 -10.17
C ASP A 64 -3.52 11.56 -9.53
N SER A 65 -2.34 10.96 -9.36
CA SER A 65 -2.19 9.65 -8.76
C SER A 65 -2.57 9.66 -7.28
N THR A 66 -2.97 8.51 -6.79
CA THR A 66 -3.18 8.24 -5.37
C THR A 66 -2.19 7.18 -4.92
N VAL A 67 -1.39 7.51 -3.90
CA VAL A 67 -0.37 6.63 -3.32
C VAL A 67 -0.82 6.18 -1.94
N VAL A 68 -1.05 4.88 -1.81
CA VAL A 68 -1.54 4.25 -0.60
C VAL A 68 -0.47 3.32 -0.06
N TRP A 69 -0.30 3.22 1.26
CA TRP A 69 0.59 2.22 1.85
C TRP A 69 -0.07 1.39 2.92
N ALA A 70 0.33 0.11 3.00
CA ALA A 70 0.03 -0.80 4.11
C ALA A 70 1.29 -1.14 4.92
N THR A 71 2.40 -0.44 4.64
CA THR A 71 3.64 -0.53 5.41
C THR A 71 3.41 -0.06 6.85
N LYS A 72 3.78 -0.91 7.81
CA LYS A 72 3.73 -0.61 9.24
C LYS A 72 5.13 -0.31 9.75
N GLY A 73 5.26 0.72 10.58
CA GLY A 73 6.53 1.13 11.19
C GLY A 73 6.83 2.62 10.99
N LEU A 74 8.02 3.00 11.43
CA LEU A 74 8.59 4.33 11.27
C LEU A 74 9.81 4.27 10.36
N GLU A 75 10.23 5.42 9.86
CA GLU A 75 11.50 5.53 9.15
C GLU A 75 12.68 5.16 10.07
N PRO A 76 13.54 4.21 9.68
CA PRO A 76 14.70 3.86 10.48
C PRO A 76 15.66 5.04 10.66
N GLY A 77 16.23 5.18 11.86
CA GLY A 77 17.19 6.22 12.20
C GLY A 77 16.55 7.57 12.57
N SER A 78 15.55 8.04 11.81
CA SER A 78 14.87 9.31 12.09
C SER A 78 13.62 9.17 12.97
N ALA A 79 13.06 7.95 13.04
CA ALA A 79 11.76 7.66 13.68
C ALA A 79 10.59 8.50 13.14
N ARG A 80 10.69 9.03 11.91
CA ARG A 80 9.60 9.79 11.28
C ARG A 80 8.43 8.90 10.89
N LEU A 81 7.24 9.50 10.92
CA LEU A 81 6.03 8.91 10.35
C LEU A 81 6.20 8.72 8.84
N LEU A 82 5.65 7.63 8.30
CA LEU A 82 5.73 7.35 6.87
C LEU A 82 4.90 8.35 6.03
N SER A 83 3.85 8.93 6.60
CA SER A 83 3.13 10.06 5.99
C SER A 83 4.04 11.27 5.79
N THR A 84 4.89 11.61 6.76
CA THR A 84 5.89 12.68 6.64
C THR A 84 6.90 12.35 5.54
N VAL A 85 7.41 11.12 5.51
CA VAL A 85 8.34 10.67 4.46
C VAL A 85 7.69 10.74 3.07
N ALA A 86 6.44 10.32 2.94
CA ALA A 86 5.71 10.38 1.68
C ALA A 86 5.53 11.84 1.20
N ALA A 87 5.20 12.77 2.10
CA ALA A 87 5.10 14.19 1.78
C ALA A 87 6.44 14.80 1.35
N GLU A 88 7.54 14.46 2.04
CA GLU A 88 8.89 14.90 1.69
C GLU A 88 9.32 14.44 0.28
N GLU A 89 9.03 13.19 -0.08
CA GLU A 89 9.47 12.60 -1.36
C GLU A 89 8.54 12.92 -2.53
N LEU A 90 7.22 12.93 -2.31
CA LEU A 90 6.23 13.05 -3.38
C LEU A 90 5.69 14.48 -3.53
N GLY A 91 5.72 15.26 -2.45
CA GLY A 91 5.10 16.57 -2.30
C GLY A 91 3.77 16.52 -1.54
N GLU A 92 3.46 17.58 -0.80
CA GLU A 92 2.26 17.68 0.06
C GLU A 92 0.93 17.60 -0.71
N SER A 93 0.92 17.95 -2.00
CA SER A 93 -0.28 17.89 -2.82
C SER A 93 -0.62 16.50 -3.35
N MET A 94 0.26 15.50 -3.12
CA MET A 94 0.01 14.13 -3.56
C MET A 94 -1.13 13.51 -2.75
N LYS A 95 -2.11 12.91 -3.43
CA LYS A 95 -3.20 12.20 -2.76
C LYS A 95 -2.63 10.95 -2.09
N THR A 96 -2.71 10.90 -0.76
CA THR A 96 -2.13 9.81 0.02
C THR A 96 -3.12 9.22 1.01
N ALA A 97 -2.96 7.93 1.31
CA ALA A 97 -3.68 7.25 2.38
C ALA A 97 -2.84 6.12 2.99
N VAL A 98 -3.13 5.76 4.23
CA VAL A 98 -2.58 4.59 4.91
C VAL A 98 -3.68 3.56 5.13
N ILE A 99 -3.32 2.28 5.02
CA ILE A 99 -4.17 1.15 5.36
C ILE A 99 -3.62 0.46 6.60
N SER A 100 -4.50 0.19 7.56
CA SER A 100 -4.18 -0.60 8.75
C SER A 100 -5.36 -1.48 9.16
N GLY A 101 -5.21 -2.21 10.27
CA GLY A 101 -6.24 -3.08 10.83
C GLY A 101 -5.83 -4.55 10.99
N PRO A 102 -6.76 -5.40 11.45
CA PRO A 102 -6.58 -6.84 11.60
C PRO A 102 -6.65 -7.55 10.23
N THR A 103 -5.58 -7.41 9.44
CA THR A 103 -5.50 -7.96 8.07
C THR A 103 -4.47 -9.08 8.01
N PHE A 104 -4.80 -10.28 8.49
CA PHE A 104 -3.91 -11.44 8.36
C PHE A 104 -3.86 -11.87 6.89
N ALA A 105 -2.68 -11.82 6.26
CA ALA A 105 -2.52 -12.01 4.82
C ALA A 105 -3.14 -13.32 4.31
N GLY A 106 -2.98 -14.42 5.05
CA GLY A 106 -3.56 -15.72 4.70
C GLY A 106 -5.09 -15.76 4.77
N GLU A 107 -5.71 -14.98 5.64
CA GLU A 107 -7.18 -14.89 5.75
C GLU A 107 -7.75 -14.05 4.61
N VAL A 108 -7.14 -12.89 4.35
CA VAL A 108 -7.51 -12.00 3.23
C VAL A 108 -7.40 -12.74 1.91
N ALA A 109 -6.30 -13.46 1.71
CA ALA A 109 -6.04 -14.21 0.49
C ALA A 109 -6.99 -15.40 0.26
N ARG A 110 -7.61 -15.91 1.33
CA ARG A 110 -8.62 -16.98 1.28
C ARG A 110 -10.06 -16.43 1.23
N ASP A 111 -10.23 -15.14 0.99
CA ASP A 111 -11.53 -14.46 0.96
C ASP A 111 -12.30 -14.71 2.28
N LEU A 112 -11.63 -14.59 3.43
CA LEU A 112 -12.31 -14.60 4.73
C LEU A 112 -12.75 -13.19 5.12
N PRO A 113 -13.85 -13.05 5.91
CA PRO A 113 -14.32 -11.75 6.37
C PRO A 113 -13.20 -10.92 7.03
N THR A 114 -12.92 -9.75 6.46
CA THR A 114 -11.83 -8.87 6.89
C THR A 114 -12.33 -7.45 7.07
N ALA A 115 -11.86 -6.78 8.13
CA ALA A 115 -12.05 -5.35 8.32
C ALA A 115 -10.69 -4.63 8.24
N LEU A 116 -10.68 -3.49 7.56
CA LEU A 116 -9.52 -2.61 7.48
C LEU A 116 -9.92 -1.15 7.65
N THR A 117 -8.95 -0.34 8.09
CA THR A 117 -9.07 1.10 8.21
C THR A 117 -8.27 1.76 7.10
N VAL A 118 -8.88 2.69 6.39
CA VAL A 118 -8.23 3.59 5.44
C VAL A 118 -8.18 4.97 6.09
N ALA A 119 -6.99 5.54 6.23
CA ALA A 119 -6.84 6.89 6.78
C ALA A 119 -6.13 7.83 5.81
N SER A 120 -6.66 9.04 5.72
CA SER A 120 -6.14 10.12 4.88
C SER A 120 -6.53 11.46 5.51
N GLU A 121 -5.74 12.50 5.25
CA GLU A 121 -6.11 13.88 5.60
C GLU A 121 -7.24 14.43 4.73
N SER A 122 -7.59 13.74 3.63
CA SER A 122 -8.65 14.11 2.72
C SER A 122 -9.74 13.04 2.69
N ASP A 123 -10.93 13.38 3.19
CA ASP A 123 -12.09 12.46 3.20
C ASP A 123 -12.43 11.92 1.79
N PRO A 124 -12.42 12.73 0.70
CA PRO A 124 -12.60 12.21 -0.65
C PRO A 124 -11.56 11.16 -1.06
N VAL A 125 -10.30 11.31 -0.63
CA VAL A 125 -9.23 10.34 -0.91
C VAL A 125 -9.44 9.08 -0.08
N ALA A 126 -9.77 9.19 1.20
CA ALA A 126 -10.08 8.05 2.05
C ALA A 126 -11.24 7.23 1.50
N GLU A 127 -12.31 7.88 1.02
CA GLU A 127 -13.46 7.21 0.43
C GLU A 127 -13.14 6.54 -0.92
N ASP A 128 -12.41 7.21 -1.84
CA ASP A 128 -11.97 6.57 -3.10
C ASP A 128 -11.11 5.34 -2.79
N VAL A 129 -10.13 5.45 -1.90
CA VAL A 129 -9.26 4.34 -1.54
C VAL A 129 -10.03 3.21 -0.86
N ALA A 130 -11.03 3.53 -0.02
CA ALA A 130 -11.91 2.50 0.55
C ALA A 130 -12.62 1.70 -0.55
N THR A 131 -13.01 2.32 -1.68
CA THR A 131 -13.60 1.58 -2.81
C THR A 131 -12.66 0.58 -3.47
N TRP A 132 -11.33 0.75 -3.36
CA TRP A 132 -10.37 -0.18 -3.94
C TRP A 132 -10.42 -1.56 -3.28
N PHE A 133 -10.81 -1.59 -2.00
CA PHE A 133 -10.85 -2.81 -1.18
C PHE A 133 -12.27 -3.29 -0.88
N ARG A 134 -13.29 -2.44 -1.03
CA ARG A 134 -14.68 -2.83 -0.80
C ARG A 134 -15.05 -3.99 -1.73
N GLY A 135 -15.37 -5.12 -1.12
CA GLY A 135 -15.87 -6.32 -1.77
C GLY A 135 -16.83 -7.05 -0.84
N ASN A 136 -17.35 -8.22 -1.25
CA ASN A 136 -18.36 -8.95 -0.48
C ASN A 136 -17.92 -9.27 0.96
N ARG A 137 -16.61 -9.44 1.20
CA ARG A 137 -16.07 -9.89 2.48
C ARG A 137 -15.05 -8.95 3.11
N VAL A 138 -14.70 -7.86 2.42
CA VAL A 138 -13.78 -6.85 2.94
C VAL A 138 -14.56 -5.57 3.23
N ARG A 139 -14.56 -5.16 4.50
CA ARG A 139 -15.12 -3.89 4.96
C ARG A 139 -13.99 -2.89 5.19
N ALA A 140 -14.02 -1.80 4.44
CA ALA A 140 -13.08 -0.68 4.56
C ALA A 140 -13.77 0.49 5.26
N TYR A 141 -13.26 0.88 6.43
CA TYR A 141 -13.72 2.01 7.22
C TYR A 141 -12.76 3.19 7.05
N THR A 142 -13.30 4.38 6.85
CA THR A 142 -12.50 5.61 6.75
C THR A 142 -12.21 6.21 8.12
N ASN A 143 -11.06 6.84 8.27
CA ASN A 143 -10.64 7.53 9.49
C ASN A 143 -9.76 8.74 9.15
N PRO A 144 -10.07 9.96 9.63
CA PRO A 144 -9.24 11.13 9.34
C PRO A 144 -7.90 11.13 10.11
N ASP A 145 -7.75 10.34 11.17
CA ASP A 145 -6.55 10.30 12.01
C ASP A 145 -5.44 9.41 11.40
N ILE A 146 -4.72 9.98 10.43
CA ILE A 146 -3.58 9.32 9.79
C ILE A 146 -2.45 8.98 10.78
N VAL A 147 -2.26 9.80 11.82
CA VAL A 147 -1.18 9.65 12.79
C VAL A 147 -1.47 8.48 13.71
N GLY A 148 -2.66 8.46 14.33
CA GLY A 148 -3.08 7.38 15.22
C GLY A 148 -3.12 6.03 14.51
N VAL A 149 -3.59 5.98 13.25
CA VAL A 149 -3.61 4.75 12.46
C VAL A 149 -2.21 4.22 12.14
N GLN A 150 -1.26 5.09 11.81
CA GLN A 150 0.13 4.70 11.58
C GLN A 150 0.81 4.21 12.87
N ILE A 151 0.69 4.97 13.96
CA ILE A 151 1.31 4.64 15.25
C ILE A 151 0.72 3.33 15.80
N GLY A 152 -0.60 3.16 15.76
CA GLY A 152 -1.25 1.92 16.17
C GLY A 152 -0.79 0.71 15.35
N GLY A 153 -0.50 0.92 14.05
CA GLY A 153 0.10 -0.10 13.20
C GLY A 153 1.56 -0.40 13.52
N ALA A 154 2.34 0.64 13.83
CA ALA A 154 3.78 0.54 14.11
C ALA A 154 4.07 -0.13 15.47
N LEU A 155 3.29 0.20 16.51
CA LEU A 155 3.49 -0.29 17.88
C LEU A 155 2.85 -1.66 18.17
N LYS A 156 2.06 -2.19 17.23
CA LYS A 156 1.45 -3.52 17.37
C LYS A 156 2.49 -4.66 17.26
N ASN A 157 3.59 -4.43 16.57
CA ASN A 157 4.68 -5.39 16.36
C ASN A 157 5.72 -5.28 17.47
#